data_AF-A0A952WY43-F1
#
_entry.id   AF-A0A952WY43-F1
#
_cell.length_a   1.000
_cell.length_b   1.000
_cell.length_c   1.000
_cell.angle_alpha   90.00
_cell.angle_beta   90.00
_cell.angle_gamma   90.00
#
_symmetry.space_group_name_H-M   'P 1'
#
loop_
_entity.id
_entity.type
_entity.pdbx_description
1 polymer ?
#
loop_
_entity_poly.entity_id
_entity_poly.type
_entity_poly.pdbx_seq_one_letter_code
_entity_poly.pdbx_strand_id
1 'polypeptide(L)'
;VDATRALVRSVVPMRGEPYQHRCPEDAFEAVAYAVAEATSPFNLEDLRHAANIPWTQAAVAFAFLKERSVVVPADGRNHAAAGATPYEDAMVEFHALREKGPSA
;
A
#
# COMPACT_ATOMS: atom_id res chain seq x y z
N VAL A 1 9.14 -1.66 -7.45
CA VAL A 1 8.50 -0.60 -8.26
C VAL A 1 8.92 -0.80 -9.70
N ASP A 2 8.02 -0.69 -10.67
CA ASP A 2 8.35 -0.83 -12.10
C ASP A 2 8.84 0.49 -12.74
N ALA A 3 9.18 0.43 -14.03
CA ALA A 3 9.64 1.60 -14.80
C ALA A 3 8.60 2.72 -14.91
N THR A 4 7.31 2.42 -14.69
CA THR A 4 6.22 3.40 -14.68
C THR A 4 5.93 3.98 -13.30
N ARG A 5 6.82 3.73 -12.33
CA ARG A 5 6.66 4.13 -10.92
C ARG A 5 5.41 3.50 -10.29
N ALA A 6 5.10 2.24 -10.58
CA ALA A 6 4.04 1.50 -9.89
C ALA A 6 4.60 0.46 -8.90
N LEU A 7 3.98 0.33 -7.72
CA LEU A 7 4.11 -0.88 -6.90
C LEU A 7 3.56 -2.05 -7.70
N VAL A 8 4.32 -3.15 -7.76
CA VAL A 8 3.92 -4.37 -8.48
C VAL A 8 3.89 -5.51 -7.49
N ARG A 9 2.73 -6.20 -7.42
CA ARG A 9 2.55 -7.40 -6.62
C ARG A 9 2.22 -8.57 -7.53
N SER A 10 3.14 -9.52 -7.60
CA SER A 10 2.94 -10.79 -8.31
C SER A 10 2.04 -11.72 -7.51
N VAL A 11 1.12 -12.39 -8.19
CA VAL A 11 0.20 -13.37 -7.62
C VAL A 11 0.37 -14.69 -8.37
N VAL A 12 0.65 -15.75 -7.62
CA VAL A 12 0.64 -17.13 -8.12
C VAL A 12 -0.63 -17.79 -7.57
N PRO A 13 -1.68 -17.92 -8.39
CA PRO A 13 -2.92 -18.53 -7.91
C PRO A 13 -2.78 -20.05 -7.79
N MET A 14 -3.63 -20.68 -6.97
CA MET A 14 -3.69 -22.14 -6.85
C MET A 14 -4.13 -22.83 -8.16
N ARG A 15 -4.85 -22.10 -9.03
CA ARG A 15 -5.22 -22.51 -10.40
C ARG A 15 -5.18 -21.31 -11.34
N GLY A 16 -4.74 -21.53 -12.58
CA GLY A 16 -4.63 -20.50 -13.60
C GLY A 16 -3.21 -19.93 -13.72
N GLU A 17 -3.05 -18.91 -14.56
CA GLU A 17 -1.77 -18.29 -14.85
C GLU A 17 -1.37 -17.26 -13.79
N PRO A 18 -0.06 -17.14 -13.46
CA PRO A 18 0.44 -16.04 -12.66
C PRO A 18 0.09 -14.68 -13.26
N TYR A 19 -0.22 -13.71 -12.41
CA TYR A 19 -0.56 -12.36 -12.83
C TYR A 19 0.02 -11.30 -11.89
N GLN A 20 -0.06 -10.03 -12.29
CA GLN A 20 0.43 -8.90 -11.52
C GLN A 20 -0.71 -7.92 -11.24
N HIS A 21 -0.76 -7.43 -10.00
CA HIS A 21 -1.45 -6.21 -9.67
C HIS A 21 -0.48 -5.05 -9.63
N ARG A 22 -0.97 -3.86 -10.02
CA ARG A 22 -0.19 -2.62 -10.00
C ARG A 22 -0.93 -1.57 -9.22
N CYS A 23 -0.17 -0.77 -8.46
CA CYS A 23 -0.63 0.47 -7.85
C CYS A 23 0.33 1.58 -8.28
N PRO A 24 -0.10 2.48 -9.19
CA PRO A 24 0.67 3.65 -9.56
C PRO A 24 1.04 4.51 -8.32
N GLU A 25 2.12 5.27 -8.41
CA GLU A 25 2.62 6.08 -7.30
C GLU A 25 1.60 7.08 -6.77
N ASP A 26 0.84 7.75 -7.64
CA ASP A 26 -0.21 8.70 -7.24
C ASP A 26 -1.33 8.01 -6.43
N ALA A 27 -1.74 6.81 -6.84
CA ALA A 27 -2.70 6.00 -6.08
C ALA A 27 -2.12 5.52 -4.75
N PHE A 28 -0.83 5.18 -4.70
CA PHE A 28 -0.15 4.83 -3.45
C PHE A 28 -0.03 6.03 -2.50
N GLU A 29 0.37 7.19 -3.02
CA GLU A 29 0.48 8.45 -2.29
C GLU A 29 -0.86 8.87 -1.70
N ALA A 30 -1.95 8.73 -2.46
CA ALA A 30 -3.31 8.98 -1.97
C ALA A 30 -3.70 8.07 -0.80
N VAL A 31 -3.29 6.79 -0.81
CA VAL A 31 -3.52 5.88 0.32
C VAL A 31 -2.64 6.23 1.51
N ALA A 32 -1.37 6.58 1.29
CA ALA A 32 -0.46 7.02 2.35
C ALA A 32 -1.00 8.28 3.05
N TYR A 33 -1.54 9.23 2.27
CA TYR A 33 -2.19 10.43 2.79
C TYR A 33 -3.45 10.07 3.58
N ALA A 34 -4.29 9.17 3.08
CA ALA A 34 -5.47 8.70 3.81
C ALA A 34 -5.13 8.02 5.14
N VAL A 35 -3.99 7.31 5.23
CA VAL A 35 -3.50 6.75 6.50
C VAL A 35 -3.06 7.86 7.46
N ALA A 36 -2.39 8.89 6.97
CA ALA A 36 -1.93 10.01 7.80
C ALA A 36 -3.07 10.87 8.35
N GLU A 37 -4.13 11.06 7.57
CA GLU A 37 -5.31 11.82 7.99
C GLU A 37 -6.29 11.01 8.84
N ALA A 38 -6.08 9.71 9.00
CA ALA A 38 -7.00 8.85 9.75
C ALA A 38 -6.96 9.16 11.25
N THR A 39 -8.07 9.67 11.79
CA THR A 39 -8.22 9.96 13.23
C THR A 39 -8.75 8.79 14.06
N SER A 40 -9.08 7.66 13.42
CA SER A 40 -9.60 6.44 14.03
C SER A 40 -9.09 5.22 13.28
N PRO A 41 -9.13 4.01 13.88
CA PRO A 41 -8.78 2.79 13.17
C PRO A 41 -9.56 2.63 11.87
N PHE A 42 -8.89 2.14 10.83
CA PHE A 42 -9.40 2.03 9.47
C PHE A 42 -9.21 0.62 8.91
N ASN A 43 -9.98 0.27 7.89
CA ASN A 43 -9.77 -0.94 7.11
C ASN A 43 -9.51 -0.61 5.62
N LEU A 44 -9.35 -1.64 4.80
CA LEU A 44 -9.06 -1.50 3.37
C LEU A 44 -10.17 -0.74 2.61
N GLU A 45 -11.44 -0.95 2.98
CA GLU A 45 -12.57 -0.28 2.35
C GLU A 45 -12.53 1.23 2.62
N ASP A 46 -12.27 1.62 3.88
CA ASP A 46 -12.15 3.02 4.28
C ASP A 46 -11.04 3.73 3.48
N LEU A 47 -9.85 3.12 3.42
CA LEU A 47 -8.71 3.66 2.67
C LEU A 47 -9.01 3.79 1.18
N ARG A 48 -9.65 2.78 0.59
CA ARG A 48 -10.05 2.82 -0.82
C ARG A 48 -11.02 3.96 -1.10
N HIS A 49 -12.00 4.17 -0.22
CA HIS A 49 -12.96 5.25 -0.35
C HIS A 49 -12.30 6.62 -0.18
N ALA A 50 -11.45 6.80 0.83
CA ALA A 50 -10.75 8.04 1.09
C ALA A 50 -9.79 8.42 -0.06
N ALA A 51 -9.05 7.45 -0.59
CA ALA A 51 -8.15 7.65 -1.72
C ALA A 51 -8.88 7.70 -3.08
N ASN A 52 -10.15 7.31 -3.15
CA ASN A 52 -10.96 7.25 -4.37
C ASN A 52 -10.31 6.47 -5.53
N ILE A 53 -9.84 5.26 -5.23
CA ILE A 53 -9.12 4.39 -6.19
C ILE A 53 -9.78 3.02 -6.36
N PRO A 54 -9.43 2.26 -7.43
CA PRO A 54 -9.83 0.87 -7.59
C PRO A 54 -9.38 -0.03 -6.43
N TRP A 55 -10.18 -1.06 -6.13
CA TRP A 55 -9.91 -2.04 -5.07
C TRP A 55 -8.53 -2.71 -5.16
N THR A 56 -8.10 -3.08 -6.37
CA THR A 56 -6.82 -3.76 -6.58
C THR A 56 -5.63 -2.85 -6.24
N GLN A 57 -5.72 -1.55 -6.55
CA GLN A 57 -4.69 -0.57 -6.21
C GLN A 57 -4.61 -0.34 -4.70
N ALA A 58 -5.78 -0.16 -4.05
CA ALA A 58 -5.86 -0.03 -2.60
C ALA A 58 -5.30 -1.27 -1.89
N ALA A 59 -5.63 -2.47 -2.38
CA ALA A 59 -5.12 -3.72 -1.81
C ALA A 59 -3.60 -3.87 -1.93
N VAL A 60 -3.02 -3.47 -3.07
CA VAL A 60 -1.56 -3.46 -3.27
C VAL A 60 -0.89 -2.45 -2.34
N ALA A 61 -1.39 -1.22 -2.27
CA ALA A 61 -0.87 -0.18 -1.38
C ALA A 61 -0.94 -0.64 0.09
N PHE A 62 -2.09 -1.13 0.52
CA PHE A 62 -2.31 -1.57 1.89
C PHE A 62 -1.45 -2.77 2.28
N ALA A 63 -1.28 -3.75 1.38
CA ALA A 63 -0.38 -4.86 1.60
C ALA A 63 1.07 -4.38 1.77
N PHE A 64 1.53 -3.46 0.92
CA PHE A 64 2.86 -2.88 1.01
C PHE A 64 3.08 -2.14 2.34
N LEU A 65 2.14 -1.30 2.77
CA LEU A 65 2.23 -0.57 4.04
C LEU A 65 2.32 -1.51 5.25
N LYS A 66 1.59 -2.62 5.22
CA LYS A 66 1.64 -3.65 6.28
C LYS A 66 2.98 -4.39 6.29
N GLU A 67 3.46 -4.80 5.12
CA GLU A 67 4.77 -5.47 4.99
C GLU A 67 5.93 -4.60 5.48
N ARG A 68 5.78 -3.27 5.38
CA ARG A 68 6.76 -2.28 5.84
C ARG A 68 6.53 -1.75 7.25
N SER A 69 5.55 -2.29 7.97
CA SER A 69 5.20 -1.85 9.32
C SER A 69 4.83 -0.36 9.42
N VAL A 70 4.40 0.28 8.33
CA VAL A 70 3.84 1.64 8.34
C VAL A 70 2.42 1.62 8.91
N VAL A 71 1.73 0.50 8.71
CA VAL A 71 0.40 0.23 9.26
C VAL A 71 0.43 -1.05 10.09
N VAL A 72 -0.13 -0.99 11.30
CA VAL A 72 -0.17 -2.11 12.25
C VAL A 72 -1.61 -2.55 12.55
N PRO A 73 -1.84 -3.83 12.92
CA PRO A 73 -3.14 -4.28 13.38
C PRO A 73 -3.63 -3.45 14.58
N ALA A 74 -4.92 -3.13 14.59
CA ALA A 74 -5.62 -2.56 15.73
C ALA A 74 -6.64 -3.59 16.25
N ASP A 75 -7.94 -3.27 16.21
CA ASP A 75 -9.01 -4.19 16.62
C ASP A 75 -9.70 -4.87 15.43
N GLY A 76 -9.97 -6.18 15.55
CA GLY A 76 -10.62 -6.98 14.52
C GLY A 76 -9.91 -6.92 13.16
N ARG A 77 -10.60 -6.39 12.14
CA ARG A 77 -10.06 -6.20 10.78
C ARG A 77 -9.45 -4.80 10.57
N ASN A 78 -9.49 -3.95 11.59
CA ASN A 78 -9.02 -2.58 11.51
C ASN A 78 -7.53 -2.48 11.82
N HIS A 79 -6.94 -1.39 11.37
CA HIS A 79 -5.53 -1.08 11.45
C HIS A 79 -5.35 0.39 11.82
N ALA A 80 -4.14 0.75 12.22
CA ALA A 80 -3.76 2.13 12.52
C ALA A 80 -2.36 2.43 11.96
N ALA A 81 -2.04 3.71 11.82
CA ALA A 81 -0.68 4.16 11.57
C ALA A 81 0.25 3.67 12.70
N ALA A 82 1.44 3.20 12.34
CA ALA A 82 2.42 2.68 13.31
C ALA A 82 3.18 3.80 14.05
N GLY A 83 3.32 4.97 13.42
CA GLY A 83 4.10 6.10 13.89
C GLY A 83 3.38 7.44 13.70
N ALA A 84 4.08 8.53 14.05
CA ALA A 84 3.53 9.89 14.00
C ALA A 84 3.53 10.53 12.59
N THR A 85 4.35 10.00 11.67
CA THR A 85 4.56 10.51 10.31
C THR A 85 4.37 9.40 9.26
N PRO A 86 3.20 8.73 9.23
CA PRO A 86 3.01 7.53 8.40
C PRO A 86 3.05 7.83 6.90
N TYR A 87 2.76 9.06 6.48
CA TYR A 87 2.90 9.48 5.09
C TYR A 87 4.37 9.47 4.66
N GLU A 88 5.23 10.14 5.42
CA GLU A 88 6.67 10.20 5.16
C GLU A 88 7.30 8.81 5.19
N ASP A 89 6.94 8.00 6.19
CA ASP A 89 7.42 6.61 6.32
C ASP A 89 7.02 5.78 5.08
N ALA A 90 5.77 5.92 4.60
CA ALA A 90 5.30 5.25 3.39
C ALA A 90 6.09 5.67 2.13
N MET A 91 6.31 6.97 1.94
CA MET A 91 7.01 7.49 0.77
C MET A 91 8.51 7.13 0.78
N VAL A 92 9.14 7.12 1.96
CA VAL A 92 10.52 6.62 2.13
C VAL A 92 10.61 5.16 1.71
N GLU A 93 9.71 4.29 2.16
CA GLU A 93 9.71 2.88 1.80
C GLU A 93 9.45 2.65 0.30
N PHE A 94 8.56 3.43 -0.31
CA PHE A 94 8.34 3.37 -1.75
C PHE A 94 9.60 3.74 -2.53
N HIS A 95 10.27 4.83 -2.17
CA HIS A 95 11.50 5.26 -2.83
C HIS A 95 12.67 4.29 -2.59
N ALA A 96 12.79 3.75 -1.38
CA ALA A 96 13.78 2.72 -1.07
C ALA A 96 13.57 1.46 -1.94
N LEU A 97 12.31 1.01 -2.10
CA LEU A 97 11.99 -0.11 -3.00
C LEU A 97 12.29 0.22 -4.47
N ARG A 98 12.07 1.46 -4.89
CA ARG A 98 12.39 1.91 -6.26
C ARG A 98 13.89 1.90 -6.52
N GLU A 99 14.69 2.40 -5.57
CA GLU A 99 16.15 2.48 -5.70
C GLU A 99 16.84 1.12 -5.67
N LYS A 100 16.32 0.17 -4.88
CA LYS A 100 16.86 -1.19 -4.81
C LYS A 100 16.75 -1.96 -6.14
N GLY A 101 15.86 -1.53 -7.04
CA GLY A 101 15.57 -2.23 -8.30
C GLY A 101 14.86 -3.59 -8.08
N PRO A 102 14.48 -4.30 -9.16
CA PRO A 102 14.01 -5.67 -9.03
C PRO A 102 15.15 -6.52 -8.44
N SER A 103 14.88 -7.29 -7.38
CA SER A 103 15.84 -8.28 -6.86
C SER A 103 16.30 -9.16 -8.02
N ALA A 104 17.61 -9.19 -8.26
CA ALA A 104 18.27 -10.01 -9.27
C ALA A 104 18.01 -11.51 -9.04
#